data_AF-A0A3D0KRU2-F1
#
_entry.id   AF-A0A3D0KRU2-F1
#
_cell.length_a   1.000
_cell.length_b   1.000
_cell.length_c   1.000
_cell.angle_alpha   90.00
_cell.angle_beta   90.00
_cell.angle_gamma   90.00
#
_symmetry.space_group_name_H-M   'P 1'
#
loop_
_entity.id
_entity.type
_entity.pdbx_description
1 polymer ?
#
loop_
_entity_poly.entity_id
_entity_poly.type
_entity_poly.pdbx_seq_one_letter_code
_entity_poly.pdbx_strand_id
1 'polypeptide(L)'
;MFIRLVWLILLVLVAGALASWLASQPGMLQLEWLGYQLEMRTSLAVALVVVLGLIVIFADRLLRGLLDLPGLLGRNLARRRAAQGHRALALGMIAVSAGEPAEARRQASRAQRLLSAPQLTDLLSAQAANLSGDHRAAGRYFTSLTGNADTAFLGHIGLARLALEDDRSDDALAEAQKALSLRPKSALAARQVMVLQAERGNWDAALPALNVMALNVPTPQMKTPNTKAPN
;
A
#
# COMPACT_ATOMS: atom_id res chain seq x y z
N MET A 1 -0.81 27.54 -6.13
CA MET A 1 -0.18 27.69 -7.46
C MET A 1 -0.72 28.92 -8.21
N PHE A 2 -2.04 29.14 -8.22
CA PHE A 2 -2.70 30.28 -8.90
C PHE A 2 -2.24 31.68 -8.41
N ILE A 3 -2.20 31.91 -7.09
CA ILE A 3 -1.80 33.20 -6.48
C ILE A 3 -0.37 33.62 -6.90
N ARG A 4 0.55 32.66 -7.04
CA ARG A 4 1.94 32.91 -7.43
C ARG A 4 2.08 33.27 -8.91
N LEU A 5 1.24 32.67 -9.77
CA LEU A 5 1.20 32.98 -11.19
C LEU A 5 0.64 34.39 -11.42
N VAL A 6 -0.41 34.76 -10.67
CA VAL A 6 -1.00 36.10 -10.71
C VAL A 6 0.01 37.16 -10.27
N TRP A 7 0.76 36.91 -9.18
CA TRP A 7 1.78 37.85 -8.71
C TRP A 7 2.94 38.05 -9.69
N LEU A 8 3.35 37.00 -10.40
CA LEU A 8 4.41 37.07 -11.40
C LEU A 8 3.95 37.80 -12.66
N ILE A 9 2.73 37.53 -13.13
CA ILE A 9 2.12 38.29 -14.23
C ILE A 9 2.02 39.77 -13.86
N LEU A 10 1.59 40.07 -12.63
CA LEU A 10 1.53 41.44 -12.12
C LEU A 10 2.92 42.10 -12.13
N LEU A 11 3.95 41.41 -11.64
CA LEU A 11 5.32 41.94 -11.60
C LEU A 11 5.89 42.19 -13.01
N VAL A 12 5.67 41.27 -13.95
CA VAL A 12 6.09 41.45 -15.35
C VAL A 12 5.33 42.60 -16.00
N LEU A 13 4.05 42.77 -15.69
CA LEU A 13 3.23 43.85 -16.24
C LEU A 13 3.66 45.21 -15.67
N VAL A 14 3.99 45.29 -14.39
CA VAL A 14 4.57 46.49 -13.75
C VAL A 14 5.96 46.79 -14.31
N ALA A 15 6.83 45.78 -14.44
CA ALA A 15 8.16 45.95 -15.02
C ALA A 15 8.09 46.40 -16.49
N GLY A 16 7.17 45.83 -17.28
CA GLY A 16 6.91 46.22 -18.66
C GLY A 16 6.35 47.64 -18.78
N ALA A 17 5.46 48.05 -17.88
CA ALA A 17 4.94 49.42 -17.82
C ALA A 17 6.04 50.44 -17.46
N LEU A 18 6.87 50.13 -16.45
CA LEU A 18 8.02 50.95 -16.08
C LEU A 18 9.04 51.05 -17.21
N ALA A 19 9.34 49.93 -17.88
CA ALA A 19 10.18 49.86 -19.06
C ALA A 19 9.64 50.72 -20.21
N SER A 20 8.36 50.58 -20.55
CA SER A 20 7.71 51.35 -21.62
C SER A 20 7.71 52.85 -21.32
N TRP A 21 7.47 53.23 -20.07
CA TRP A 21 7.52 54.62 -19.64
C TRP A 21 8.93 55.20 -19.75
N LEU A 22 9.95 54.43 -19.32
CA LEU A 22 11.36 54.83 -19.44
C LEU A 22 11.84 54.91 -20.90
N ALA A 23 11.35 54.01 -21.77
CA ALA A 23 11.65 54.01 -23.20
C ALA A 23 11.03 55.20 -23.95
N SER A 24 9.91 55.73 -23.44
CA SER A 24 9.26 56.91 -24.02
C SER A 24 9.96 58.24 -23.70
N GLN A 25 10.99 58.22 -22.83
CA GLN A 25 11.84 59.38 -22.53
C GLN A 25 12.99 59.48 -23.56
N PRO A 26 12.99 60.50 -24.44
CA PRO A 26 14.10 60.71 -25.38
C PRO A 26 15.34 61.21 -24.63
N GLY A 27 16.35 60.35 -24.50
CA GLY A 27 17.63 60.68 -23.86
C GLY A 27 18.73 59.66 -24.17
N MET A 28 19.98 60.07 -24.02
CA MET A 28 21.13 59.16 -23.97
C MET A 28 21.40 58.83 -22.50
N LEU A 29 21.43 57.54 -22.16
CA LEU A 29 21.89 57.11 -20.84
C LEU A 29 23.42 57.06 -20.89
N GLN A 30 24.05 57.94 -20.12
CA GLN A 30 25.47 57.87 -19.80
C GLN A 30 25.62 57.09 -18.50
N LEU A 31 26.17 55.88 -18.59
CA LEU A 31 26.53 55.09 -17.43
C LEU A 31 28.06 55.14 -17.27
N GLU A 32 28.55 55.78 -16.21
CA GLU A 32 29.96 55.79 -15.88
C GLU A 32 30.25 54.65 -14.90
N TRP A 33 30.99 53.63 -15.36
CA TRP A 33 31.33 52.46 -14.55
C TRP A 33 32.83 52.21 -14.59
N LEU A 34 33.51 52.30 -13.45
CA LEU A 34 34.97 52.13 -13.32
C LEU A 34 35.80 53.02 -14.29
N GLY A 35 35.30 54.20 -14.65
CA GLY A 35 35.96 55.12 -15.58
C GLY A 35 35.71 54.83 -17.07
N TYR A 36 34.92 53.81 -17.39
CA TYR A 36 34.39 53.59 -18.74
C TYR A 36 33.03 54.28 -18.86
N GLN A 37 32.92 55.17 -19.83
CA GLN A 37 31.67 55.83 -20.18
C GLN A 37 30.96 55.01 -21.27
N LEU A 38 29.83 54.42 -20.90
CA LEU A 38 28.96 53.74 -21.83
C LEU A 38 27.82 54.69 -22.20
N GLU A 39 27.86 55.24 -23.40
CA GLU A 39 26.73 55.93 -24.00
C GLU A 39 25.83 54.93 -24.71
N MET A 40 24.63 54.71 -24.18
CA MET A 40 23.64 53.86 -24.80
C MET A 40 22.30 54.59 -24.93
N ARG A 41 21.55 54.28 -25.99
CA ARG A 41 20.17 54.75 -26.12
C ARG A 41 19.34 54.18 -24.98
N THR A 42 18.50 55.01 -24.34
CA THR A 42 17.62 54.58 -23.24
C THR A 42 16.76 53.36 -23.61
N SER A 43 16.30 53.28 -24.85
CA SER A 43 15.55 52.14 -25.37
C SER A 43 16.33 50.81 -25.33
N LEU A 44 17.65 50.85 -25.57
CA LEU A 44 18.51 49.67 -25.55
C LEU A 44 18.77 49.18 -24.12
N ALA A 45 18.98 50.11 -23.18
CA ALA A 45 19.12 49.79 -21.76
C ALA A 45 17.85 49.15 -21.19
N VAL A 46 16.68 49.71 -21.52
CA VAL A 46 15.38 49.15 -21.14
C VAL A 46 15.18 47.75 -21.72
N ALA A 47 15.48 47.56 -23.00
CA ALA A 47 15.36 46.25 -23.64
C ALA A 47 16.24 45.20 -22.95
N LEU A 48 17.48 45.56 -22.58
CA LEU A 48 18.39 44.69 -21.84
C LEU A 48 17.82 44.29 -20.47
N VAL A 49 17.24 45.24 -19.72
CA VAL A 49 16.63 44.96 -18.41
C VAL A 49 15.43 44.01 -18.55
N VAL A 50 14.58 44.22 -19.57
CA VAL A 50 13.43 43.34 -19.83
C VAL A 50 13.90 41.94 -20.19
N VAL A 51 14.89 41.81 -21.09
CA VAL A 51 15.46 40.52 -21.49
C VAL A 51 16.11 39.80 -20.31
N LEU A 52 16.88 40.52 -19.48
CA LEU A 52 17.48 39.97 -18.28
C LEU A 52 16.40 39.47 -17.30
N GLY A 53 15.33 40.24 -17.10
CA GLY A 53 14.19 39.84 -16.28
C GLY A 53 13.50 38.57 -16.79
N LEU A 54 13.29 38.47 -18.11
CA LEU A 54 12.75 37.26 -18.74
C LEU A 54 13.68 36.05 -18.55
N ILE A 55 15.00 36.24 -18.68
CA ILE A 55 15.99 35.19 -18.45
C ILE A 55 15.95 34.70 -17.00
N VAL A 56 15.89 35.61 -16.03
CA VAL A 56 15.80 35.23 -14.60
C VAL A 56 14.53 34.45 -14.31
N ILE A 57 13.38 34.88 -14.84
CA ILE A 57 12.10 34.16 -14.69
C ILE A 57 12.17 32.77 -15.37
N PHE A 58 12.76 32.70 -16.55
CA PHE A 58 12.90 31.45 -17.29
C PHE A 58 13.84 30.49 -16.56
N ALA A 59 15.00 30.97 -16.11
CA ALA A 59 15.96 30.21 -15.32
C ALA A 59 15.32 29.70 -14.02
N ASP A 60 14.59 30.55 -13.30
CA ASP A 60 13.87 30.16 -12.08
C ASP A 60 12.86 29.02 -12.33
N ARG A 61 12.07 29.10 -13.41
CA ARG A 61 11.15 28.02 -13.79
C ARG A 61 11.88 26.76 -14.21
N LEU A 62 12.98 26.89 -14.95
CA LEU A 62 13.76 25.75 -15.42
C LEU A 62 14.41 25.02 -14.24
N LEU A 63 15.04 25.76 -13.32
CA LEU A 63 15.65 25.20 -12.11
C LEU A 63 14.60 24.51 -11.23
N ARG A 64 13.46 25.14 -10.97
CA ARG A 64 12.39 24.50 -10.18
C ARG A 64 11.80 23.28 -10.89
N GLY A 65 11.61 23.34 -12.20
CA GLY A 65 11.16 22.19 -13.00
C GLY A 65 12.13 21.01 -12.92
N LEU A 66 13.44 21.28 -13.01
CA LEU A 66 14.49 20.27 -12.83
C LEU A 66 14.54 19.69 -11.41
N LEU A 67 14.28 20.52 -10.39
CA LEU A 67 14.25 20.10 -8.99
C LEU A 67 12.97 19.33 -8.62
N ASP A 68 11.83 19.58 -9.28
CA ASP A 68 10.56 18.89 -9.06
C ASP A 68 10.42 17.57 -9.88
N LEU A 69 11.15 17.46 -11.00
CA LEU A 69 11.26 16.26 -11.84
C LEU A 69 11.58 14.95 -11.07
N PRO A 70 12.53 14.89 -10.11
CA PRO A 70 12.80 13.68 -9.35
C PRO A 70 11.57 13.18 -8.56
N GLY A 71 10.71 14.07 -8.06
CA GLY A 71 9.50 13.71 -7.32
C GLY A 71 8.41 13.07 -8.18
N LEU A 72 8.29 13.48 -9.45
CA LEU A 72 7.33 12.91 -10.41
C LEU A 72 7.79 11.54 -10.93
N LEU A 73 9.08 11.41 -11.24
CA LEU A 73 9.68 10.13 -11.65
C LEU A 73 9.61 9.11 -10.51
N GLY A 74 9.93 9.52 -9.28
CA GLY A 74 9.86 8.67 -8.09
C GLY A 74 8.43 8.16 -7.81
N ARG A 75 7.42 9.02 -7.93
CA ARG A 75 6.01 8.62 -7.75
C ARG A 75 5.54 7.62 -8.80
N ASN A 76 5.90 7.81 -10.07
CA ASN A 76 5.53 6.88 -11.14
C ASN A 76 6.26 5.54 -11.00
N LEU A 77 7.53 5.55 -10.62
CA LEU A 77 8.29 4.33 -10.33
C LEU A 77 7.71 3.58 -9.13
N ALA A 78 7.38 4.28 -8.04
CA ALA A 78 6.74 3.69 -6.86
C ALA A 78 5.38 3.07 -7.20
N ARG A 79 4.55 3.76 -7.99
CA ARG A 79 3.27 3.23 -8.49
C ARG A 79 3.46 1.97 -9.33
N ARG A 80 4.43 1.97 -10.26
CA ARG A 80 4.75 0.79 -11.06
C ARG A 80 5.24 -0.38 -10.21
N ARG A 81 6.10 -0.10 -9.21
CA ARG A 81 6.61 -1.10 -8.28
C ARG A 81 5.48 -1.74 -7.46
N ALA A 82 4.58 -0.92 -6.90
CA ALA A 82 3.42 -1.38 -6.17
C ALA A 82 2.49 -2.22 -7.06
N ALA A 83 2.18 -1.76 -8.28
CA ALA A 83 1.35 -2.50 -9.22
C ALA A 83 1.95 -3.88 -9.58
N GLN A 84 3.27 -3.95 -9.80
CA GLN A 84 3.97 -5.23 -10.01
C GLN A 84 3.93 -6.12 -8.77
N GLY A 85 4.04 -5.54 -7.57
CA GLY A 85 3.94 -6.25 -6.30
C GLY A 85 2.55 -6.87 -6.09
N HIS A 86 1.48 -6.12 -6.33
CA HIS A 86 0.11 -6.63 -6.24
C HIS A 86 -0.17 -7.71 -7.30
N ARG A 87 0.38 -7.56 -8.51
CA ARG A 87 0.29 -8.60 -9.55
C ARG A 87 0.99 -9.88 -9.12
N ALA A 88 2.19 -9.78 -8.53
CA ALA A 88 2.90 -10.93 -7.99
C ALA A 88 2.11 -11.60 -6.85
N LEU A 89 1.51 -10.82 -5.95
CA LEU A 89 0.64 -11.35 -4.89
C LEU A 89 -0.54 -12.13 -5.46
N ALA A 90 -1.25 -11.58 -6.45
CA ALA A 90 -2.38 -12.24 -7.10
C ALA A 90 -1.97 -13.56 -7.79
N LEU A 91 -0.88 -13.54 -8.56
CA LEU A 91 -0.34 -14.74 -9.20
C LEU A 91 0.10 -15.79 -8.17
N GLY A 92 0.71 -15.37 -7.06
CA GLY A 92 1.08 -16.27 -5.98
C GLY A 92 -0.13 -16.94 -5.34
N MET A 93 -1.21 -16.20 -5.09
CA MET A 93 -2.46 -16.76 -4.57
C MET A 93 -3.09 -17.77 -5.54
N ILE A 94 -3.03 -17.51 -6.85
CA ILE A 94 -3.48 -18.45 -7.88
C ILE A 94 -2.63 -19.72 -7.83
N ALA A 95 -1.30 -19.60 -7.77
CA ALA A 95 -0.39 -20.74 -7.68
C ALA A 95 -0.60 -21.57 -6.40
N VAL A 96 -0.86 -20.93 -5.25
CA VAL A 96 -1.23 -21.64 -4.00
C VAL A 96 -2.52 -22.43 -4.21
N SER A 97 -3.52 -21.81 -4.84
CA SER A 97 -4.81 -22.46 -5.11
C SER A 97 -4.69 -23.61 -6.12
N ALA A 98 -3.75 -23.49 -7.07
CA ALA A 98 -3.43 -24.53 -8.04
C ALA A 98 -2.56 -25.66 -7.46
N GLY A 99 -2.06 -25.52 -6.24
CA GLY A 99 -1.17 -26.52 -5.62
C GLY A 99 0.26 -26.50 -6.18
N GLU A 100 0.72 -25.35 -6.69
CA GLU A 100 2.07 -25.20 -7.28
C GLU A 100 3.04 -24.47 -6.31
N PRO A 101 3.73 -25.20 -5.40
CA PRO A 101 4.54 -24.59 -4.34
C PRO A 101 5.73 -23.79 -4.86
N ALA A 102 6.37 -24.24 -5.94
CA ALA A 102 7.54 -23.57 -6.51
C ALA A 102 7.17 -22.19 -7.10
N GLU A 103 6.07 -22.12 -7.84
CA GLU A 103 5.55 -20.86 -8.39
C GLU A 103 5.05 -19.93 -7.28
N ALA A 104 4.28 -20.47 -6.33
CA ALA A 104 3.78 -19.73 -5.18
C ALA A 104 4.92 -19.06 -4.41
N ARG A 105 5.99 -19.80 -4.09
CA ARG A 105 7.16 -19.27 -3.38
C ARG A 105 7.91 -18.20 -4.16
N ARG A 106 8.07 -18.37 -5.48
CA ARG A 106 8.70 -17.36 -6.35
C ARG A 106 7.90 -16.06 -6.36
N GLN A 107 6.59 -16.15 -6.51
CA GLN A 107 5.71 -14.97 -6.54
C GLN A 107 5.60 -14.32 -5.15
N ALA A 108 5.57 -15.09 -4.07
CA ALA A 108 5.59 -14.59 -2.70
C ALA A 108 6.85 -13.75 -2.43
N SER A 109 8.04 -14.28 -2.77
CA SER A 109 9.29 -13.55 -2.62
C SER A 109 9.32 -12.27 -3.46
N ARG A 110 8.77 -12.33 -4.68
CA ARG A 110 8.65 -11.14 -5.56
C ARG A 110 7.71 -10.10 -4.96
N ALA A 111 6.56 -10.51 -4.42
CA ALA A 111 5.62 -9.61 -3.75
C ALA A 111 6.27 -8.96 -2.51
N GLN A 112 6.99 -9.73 -1.69
CA GLN A 112 7.68 -9.22 -0.49
C GLN A 112 8.75 -8.17 -0.81
N ARG A 113 9.47 -8.31 -1.94
CA ARG A 113 10.46 -7.32 -2.39
C ARG A 113 9.82 -6.04 -2.95
N LEU A 114 8.63 -6.15 -3.53
CA LEU A 114 7.99 -5.06 -4.28
C LEU A 114 6.97 -4.28 -3.45
N LEU A 115 6.32 -4.93 -2.49
CA LEU A 115 5.32 -4.33 -1.61
C LEU A 115 5.90 -4.02 -0.24
N SER A 116 5.59 -2.84 0.27
CA SER A 116 5.82 -2.46 1.67
C SER A 116 4.63 -2.87 2.56
N ALA A 117 4.16 -4.11 2.42
CA ALA A 117 2.96 -4.63 3.08
C ALA A 117 3.22 -6.02 3.67
N PRO A 118 3.98 -6.10 4.79
CA PRO A 118 4.46 -7.37 5.33
C PRO A 118 3.34 -8.35 5.66
N GLN A 119 2.22 -7.87 6.18
CA GLN A 119 1.03 -8.68 6.53
C GLN A 119 0.52 -9.56 5.38
N LEU A 120 0.38 -9.00 4.18
CA LEU A 120 -0.15 -9.72 3.02
C LEU A 120 0.90 -10.66 2.41
N THR A 121 2.15 -10.20 2.37
CA THR A 121 3.25 -10.96 1.78
C THR A 121 3.69 -12.11 2.68
N ASP A 122 3.63 -11.95 4.00
CA ASP A 122 3.95 -12.98 4.98
C ASP A 122 2.88 -14.07 4.98
N LEU A 123 1.59 -13.72 4.84
CA LEU A 123 0.53 -14.72 4.69
C LEU A 123 0.72 -15.58 3.43
N LEU A 124 0.96 -14.96 2.27
CA LEU A 124 1.24 -15.70 1.05
C LEU A 124 2.51 -16.56 1.18
N SER A 125 3.55 -16.03 1.84
CA SER A 125 4.79 -16.77 2.08
C SER A 125 4.59 -17.95 3.03
N ALA A 126 3.77 -17.80 4.07
CA ALA A 126 3.38 -18.87 4.97
C ALA A 126 2.64 -19.99 4.22
N GLN A 127 1.66 -19.64 3.39
CA GLN A 127 0.90 -20.61 2.59
C GLN A 127 1.77 -21.33 1.57
N ALA A 128 2.64 -20.60 0.86
CA ALA A 128 3.59 -21.20 -0.08
C ALA A 128 4.57 -22.15 0.62
N ALA A 129 5.06 -21.76 1.81
CA ALA A 129 5.94 -22.62 2.62
C ALA A 129 5.21 -23.89 3.10
N ASN A 130 3.98 -23.75 3.59
CA ASN A 130 3.13 -24.89 4.02
C ASN A 130 2.89 -25.86 2.87
N LEU A 131 2.54 -25.33 1.69
CA LEU A 131 2.31 -26.13 0.48
C LEU A 131 3.58 -26.87 0.03
N SER A 132 4.76 -26.31 0.31
CA SER A 132 6.05 -26.96 0.01
C SER A 132 6.53 -27.94 1.09
N GLY A 133 5.80 -28.09 2.21
CA GLY A 133 6.21 -28.90 3.35
C GLY A 133 7.32 -28.27 4.21
N ASP A 134 7.68 -27.00 4.00
CA ASP A 134 8.66 -26.28 4.81
C ASP A 134 7.98 -25.71 6.06
N HIS A 135 7.66 -26.60 7.00
CA HIS A 135 6.91 -26.27 8.21
C HIS A 135 7.62 -25.21 9.05
N ARG A 136 8.96 -25.27 9.12
CA ARG A 136 9.75 -24.27 9.85
C ARG A 136 9.61 -22.88 9.24
N ALA A 137 9.67 -22.74 7.92
CA ALA A 137 9.46 -21.44 7.29
C ALA A 137 8.02 -20.96 7.44
N ALA A 138 7.03 -21.86 7.26
CA ALA A 138 5.62 -21.53 7.45
C ALA A 138 5.35 -20.99 8.86
N GLY A 139 5.89 -21.67 9.88
CA GLY A 139 5.78 -21.25 11.28
C GLY A 139 6.32 -19.85 11.51
N ARG A 140 7.52 -19.52 11.00
CA ARG A 140 8.09 -18.16 11.14
C ARG A 140 7.18 -17.07 10.56
N TYR A 141 6.60 -17.31 9.38
CA TYR A 141 5.70 -16.36 8.76
C TYR A 141 4.35 -16.27 9.49
N PHE A 142 3.78 -17.38 9.96
CA PHE A 142 2.56 -17.31 10.77
C PHE A 142 2.79 -16.60 12.11
N THR A 143 3.95 -16.80 12.76
CA THR A 143 4.34 -16.06 13.96
C THR A 143 4.53 -14.56 13.69
N SER A 144 5.03 -14.14 12.53
CA SER A 144 5.09 -12.69 12.23
C SER A 144 3.68 -12.08 12.13
N LEU A 145 2.70 -12.83 11.62
CA LEU A 145 1.30 -12.41 11.53
C LEU A 145 0.63 -12.26 12.90
N THR A 146 1.07 -12.99 13.94
CA THR A 146 0.52 -12.83 15.31
C THR A 146 0.89 -11.50 15.95
N GLY A 147 1.92 -10.81 15.44
CA GLY A 147 2.35 -9.51 15.97
C GLY A 147 1.44 -8.33 15.62
N ASN A 148 0.44 -8.51 14.75
CA ASN A 148 -0.48 -7.46 14.33
C ASN A 148 -1.94 -7.88 14.57
N ALA A 149 -2.72 -7.00 15.20
CA ALA A 149 -4.12 -7.27 15.55
C ALA A 149 -5.00 -7.69 14.36
N ASP A 150 -4.75 -7.13 13.17
CA ASP A 150 -5.56 -7.42 11.98
C ASP A 150 -5.30 -8.82 11.40
N THR A 151 -4.08 -9.33 11.56
CA THR A 151 -3.63 -10.63 11.02
C THR A 151 -3.48 -11.71 12.07
N ALA A 152 -3.48 -11.37 13.35
CA ALA A 152 -3.17 -12.31 14.43
C ALA A 152 -4.12 -13.51 14.45
N PHE A 153 -5.40 -13.28 14.16
CA PHE A 153 -6.37 -14.34 14.01
C PHE A 153 -5.93 -15.41 12.99
N LEU A 154 -5.50 -15.00 11.78
CA LEU A 154 -5.03 -15.93 10.75
C LEU A 154 -3.68 -16.56 11.13
N GLY A 155 -2.79 -15.81 11.77
CA GLY A 155 -1.51 -16.31 12.27
C GLY A 155 -1.70 -17.48 13.23
N HIS A 156 -2.56 -17.32 14.25
CA HIS A 156 -2.87 -18.37 15.22
C HIS A 156 -3.57 -19.59 14.59
N ILE A 157 -4.49 -19.40 13.62
CA ILE A 157 -5.09 -20.52 12.89
C ILE A 157 -4.04 -21.29 12.08
N GLY A 158 -3.12 -20.58 11.42
CA GLY A 158 -2.03 -21.18 10.67
C GLY A 158 -1.08 -21.97 11.57
N LEU A 159 -0.67 -21.41 12.71
CA LEU A 159 0.16 -22.10 13.71
C LEU A 159 -0.56 -23.32 14.30
N ALA A 160 -1.86 -23.22 14.58
CA ALA A 160 -2.64 -24.34 15.08
C ALA A 160 -2.69 -25.49 14.06
N ARG A 161 -2.88 -25.17 12.77
CA ARG A 161 -2.84 -26.18 11.70
C ARG A 161 -1.45 -26.82 11.56
N LEU A 162 -0.41 -26.00 11.57
CA LEU A 162 0.96 -26.48 11.48
C LEU A 162 1.35 -27.40 12.64
N ALA A 163 0.91 -27.05 13.86
CA ALA A 163 1.09 -27.88 15.03
C ALA A 163 0.37 -29.23 14.91
N LEU A 164 -0.80 -29.29 14.27
CA LEU A 164 -1.47 -30.55 13.97
C LEU A 164 -0.72 -31.39 12.93
N GLU A 165 -0.19 -30.73 11.89
CA GLU A 165 0.65 -31.39 10.87
C GLU A 165 1.97 -31.95 11.47
N ASP A 166 2.42 -31.40 12.61
CA ASP A 166 3.58 -31.84 13.39
C ASP A 166 3.23 -32.76 14.59
N ASP A 167 1.99 -33.27 14.69
CA ASP A 167 1.50 -34.09 15.82
C ASP A 167 1.58 -33.42 17.21
N ARG A 168 1.72 -32.09 17.26
CA ARG A 168 1.75 -31.28 18.49
C ARG A 168 0.36 -30.79 18.86
N SER A 169 -0.51 -31.72 19.27
CA SER A 169 -1.91 -31.41 19.58
C SER A 169 -2.08 -30.33 20.66
N ASP A 170 -1.22 -30.30 21.69
CA ASP A 170 -1.28 -29.32 22.79
C ASP A 170 -0.99 -27.89 22.31
N ASP A 171 0.05 -27.73 21.50
CA ASP A 171 0.35 -26.46 20.84
C ASP A 171 -0.80 -26.05 19.93
N ALA A 172 -1.37 -26.98 19.17
CA ALA A 172 -2.48 -26.72 18.27
C ALA A 172 -3.73 -26.19 19.01
N LEU A 173 -4.05 -26.78 20.16
CA LEU A 173 -5.16 -26.33 20.99
C LEU A 173 -4.91 -24.93 21.56
N ALA A 174 -3.70 -24.68 22.08
CA ALA A 174 -3.34 -23.38 22.64
C ALA A 174 -3.45 -22.26 21.58
N GLU A 175 -2.95 -22.51 20.37
CA GLU A 175 -3.03 -21.55 19.26
C GLU A 175 -4.48 -21.37 18.77
N ALA A 176 -5.28 -22.45 18.67
CA ALA A 176 -6.69 -22.35 18.30
C ALA A 176 -7.53 -21.57 19.34
N GLN A 177 -7.24 -21.73 20.63
CA GLN A 177 -7.87 -20.96 21.71
C GLN A 177 -7.53 -19.47 21.62
N LYS A 178 -6.27 -19.12 21.32
CA LYS A 178 -5.88 -17.73 21.04
C LYS A 178 -6.61 -17.15 19.84
N ALA A 179 -6.77 -17.93 18.77
CA ALA A 179 -7.57 -17.50 17.62
C ALA A 179 -9.04 -17.25 18.00
N LEU A 180 -9.63 -18.12 18.82
CA LEU A 180 -11.02 -17.97 19.29
C LEU A 180 -11.18 -16.77 20.22
N SER A 181 -10.22 -16.49 21.10
CA SER A 181 -10.28 -15.31 21.98
C SER A 181 -10.18 -14.00 21.20
N LEU A 182 -9.42 -13.96 20.10
CA LEU A 182 -9.35 -12.81 19.19
C LEU A 182 -10.65 -12.59 18.41
N ARG A 183 -11.30 -13.66 17.96
CA ARG A 183 -12.60 -13.60 17.26
C ARG A 183 -13.60 -14.60 17.85
N PRO A 184 -14.27 -14.25 18.97
CA PRO A 184 -15.15 -15.17 19.70
C PRO A 184 -16.34 -15.70 18.90
N LYS A 185 -16.75 -14.99 17.85
CA LYS A 185 -17.87 -15.38 16.97
C LYS A 185 -17.43 -16.21 15.77
N SER A 186 -16.14 -16.54 15.65
CA SER A 186 -15.61 -17.26 14.50
C SER A 186 -15.93 -18.75 14.56
N ALA A 187 -16.82 -19.21 13.67
CA ALA A 187 -17.15 -20.63 13.54
C ALA A 187 -15.92 -21.49 13.19
N LEU A 188 -14.96 -20.95 12.44
CA LEU A 188 -13.73 -21.65 12.06
C LEU A 188 -12.88 -21.99 13.30
N ALA A 189 -12.60 -20.99 14.14
CA ALA A 189 -11.79 -21.17 15.35
C ALA A 189 -12.53 -22.04 16.38
N ALA A 190 -13.83 -21.83 16.54
CA ALA A 190 -14.67 -22.63 17.42
C ALA A 190 -14.67 -24.10 17.00
N ARG A 191 -14.80 -24.41 15.70
CA ARG A 191 -14.71 -25.78 15.19
C ARG A 191 -13.38 -26.44 15.53
N GLN A 192 -12.28 -25.72 15.36
CA GLN A 192 -10.96 -26.27 15.62
C GLN A 192 -10.77 -26.57 17.11
N VAL A 193 -11.16 -25.66 18.01
CA VAL A 193 -11.13 -25.91 19.46
C VAL A 193 -12.05 -27.07 19.84
N MET A 194 -13.27 -27.13 19.30
CA MET A 194 -14.23 -28.20 19.58
C MET A 194 -13.67 -29.58 19.20
N VAL A 195 -13.15 -29.73 17.97
CA VAL A 195 -12.58 -31.00 17.50
C VAL A 195 -11.41 -31.41 18.38
N LEU A 196 -10.47 -30.50 18.66
CA LEU A 196 -9.28 -30.78 19.47
C LEU A 196 -9.58 -31.10 20.93
N GLN A 197 -10.66 -30.57 21.48
CA GLN A 197 -11.11 -30.92 22.83
C GLN A 197 -11.88 -32.24 22.85
N ALA A 198 -12.71 -32.51 21.82
CA ALA A 198 -13.43 -33.77 21.69
C ALA A 198 -12.48 -34.96 21.51
N GLU A 199 -11.42 -34.81 20.71
CA GLU A 199 -10.37 -35.83 20.54
C GLU A 199 -9.64 -36.15 21.85
N ARG A 200 -9.58 -35.20 22.79
CA ARG A 200 -9.03 -35.40 24.14
C ARG A 200 -10.05 -35.93 25.15
N GLY A 201 -11.32 -36.08 24.77
CA GLY A 201 -12.41 -36.44 25.68
C GLY A 201 -12.88 -35.31 26.61
N ASN A 202 -12.46 -34.07 26.37
CA ASN A 202 -12.80 -32.90 27.18
C ASN A 202 -14.12 -32.26 26.72
N TRP A 203 -15.23 -32.96 26.93
CA TRP A 203 -16.55 -32.53 26.45
C TRP A 203 -17.00 -31.19 27.03
N ASP A 204 -16.73 -30.94 28.31
CA ASP A 204 -17.08 -29.67 28.99
C ASP A 204 -16.39 -28.47 28.34
N ALA A 205 -15.15 -28.64 27.87
CA ALA A 205 -14.39 -27.60 27.19
C ALA A 205 -14.77 -27.46 25.70
N ALA A 206 -15.39 -28.48 25.10
CA ALA A 206 -15.86 -28.48 23.71
C ALA A 206 -17.23 -27.81 23.55
N LEU A 207 -18.11 -27.93 24.56
CA LEU A 207 -19.48 -27.41 24.53
C LEU A 207 -19.58 -25.90 24.20
N PRO A 208 -18.77 -25.00 24.80
CA PRO A 208 -18.84 -23.58 24.48
C PRO A 208 -18.55 -23.29 23.00
N ALA A 209 -17.58 -24.02 22.44
CA ALA A 209 -17.20 -23.88 21.04
C ALA A 209 -18.28 -24.42 20.09
N LEU A 210 -18.94 -25.53 20.44
CA LEU A 210 -20.08 -26.04 19.70
C LEU A 210 -21.24 -25.02 19.65
N ASN A 211 -21.52 -24.33 20.76
CA ASN A 211 -22.58 -23.33 20.80
C ASN A 211 -22.29 -22.15 19.84
N VAL A 212 -21.03 -21.68 19.80
CA VAL A 212 -20.61 -20.65 18.83
C VAL A 212 -20.83 -21.10 17.38
N MET A 213 -20.60 -22.37 17.07
CA MET A 213 -20.88 -22.91 15.73
C MET A 213 -22.38 -22.95 15.45
N ALA A 214 -23.19 -23.45 16.38
CA ALA A 214 -24.65 -23.56 16.21
C ALA A 214 -25.30 -22.21 15.91
N LEU A 215 -24.82 -21.13 16.54
CA LEU A 215 -25.29 -19.76 16.29
C LEU A 215 -24.93 -19.20 14.91
N ASN A 216 -23.93 -19.78 14.23
CA ASN A 216 -23.45 -19.33 12.91
C ASN A 216 -23.97 -20.19 11.74
N VAL A 217 -24.68 -21.29 12.00
CA VAL A 217 -25.31 -22.09 10.94
C VAL A 217 -26.59 -21.38 10.50
N PRO A 218 -26.74 -20.95 9.23
CA PRO A 218 -28.03 -20.49 8.73
C PRO A 218 -29.03 -21.64 8.85
N THR A 219 -30.09 -21.43 9.64
CA THR A 219 -31.17 -22.40 9.81
C THR A 219 -31.67 -22.82 8.43
N PRO A 220 -31.67 -24.12 8.09
CA PRO A 220 -32.30 -24.57 6.86
C PRO A 220 -33.78 -24.20 6.96
N GLN A 221 -34.26 -23.35 6.06
CA GLN A 221 -35.71 -23.17 5.91
C GLN A 221 -36.26 -24.51 5.44
N MET A 222 -36.80 -25.31 6.36
CA MET A 222 -37.60 -26.48 6.03
C MET A 222 -38.83 -25.97 5.28
N LYS A 223 -38.78 -26.00 3.94
CA LYS A 223 -39.98 -25.84 3.12
C LYS A 223 -40.96 -26.92 3.56
N THR A 224 -42.04 -26.51 4.19
CA THR A 224 -43.18 -27.40 4.48
C THR A 224 -43.68 -27.97 3.13
N PRO A 225 -43.92 -29.28 3.04
CA PRO A 225 -44.49 -29.85 1.82
C PRO A 225 -45.87 -29.24 1.60
N ASN A 226 -46.05 -28.60 0.45
CA ASN A 226 -47.34 -28.08 0.02
C ASN A 226 -48.29 -29.25 -0.28
N THR A 227 -49.03 -29.71 0.73
CA THR A 227 -50.10 -30.68 0.55
C THR A 227 -51.31 -29.99 -0.08
N LYS A 228 -51.26 -29.75 -1.40
CA LYS A 228 -52.48 -29.59 -2.19
C LYS A 228 -53.09 -30.96 -2.41
N ALA A 229 -54.20 -31.21 -1.74
CA ALA A 229 -55.07 -32.36 -2.01
C ALA A 229 -55.62 -32.27 -3.45
N PRO A 230 -55.68 -33.37 -4.21
CA PRO A 230 -56.36 -33.40 -5.50
C PRO A 230 -57.87 -33.40 -5.29
N ASN A 231 -58.57 -32.53 -6.03
CA ASN A 231 -60.03 -32.55 -6.21
C ASN A 231 -60.44 -33.71 -7.10
#